data_AF-A0A2V3Y498-F1
#
_entry.id   AF-A0A2V3Y498-F1
#
_cell.length_a   1.000
_cell.length_b   1.000
_cell.length_c   1.000
_cell.angle_alpha   90.00
_cell.angle_beta   90.00
_cell.angle_gamma   90.00
#
_symmetry.space_group_name_H-M   'P 1'
#
loop_
_entity.id
_entity.type
_entity.pdbx_description
1 polymer ?
#
loop_
_entity_poly.entity_id
_entity_poly.type
_entity_poly.pdbx_seq_one_letter_code
_entity_poly.pdbx_strand_id
1 'polypeptide(L)'
;MKRVLKTGMILLAAAALLSGCSGKSGKEEATSAEPAQVLYPVAIDGKEILVGETTVQTLLDQGMNVTVSEMTEDKQINQYEIDPEAELEPNAYYTGGSIWVTDSIFAHISLVTDEKAVRMGDAVIARLEFSLVSGEESELKRITFHGVPVSEMSREKAGEMFPDFTGDDYMWLQKGEDYEYFMSFDPADLMLSSFSLEKEYDVDWSSEE
;
A
#
# COMPACT_ATOMS: atom_id res chain seq x y z
N MET A 1 30.97 -31.49 48.45
CA MET A 1 32.33 -31.26 48.99
C MET A 1 33.17 -30.60 47.92
N LYS A 2 33.84 -29.49 48.29
CA LYS A 2 35.20 -29.07 47.94
C LYS A 2 35.81 -29.62 46.63
N ARG A 3 36.51 -28.89 45.77
CA ARG A 3 37.13 -27.55 45.74
C ARG A 3 37.94 -27.60 44.41
N VAL A 4 37.94 -26.54 43.59
CA VAL A 4 39.11 -25.64 43.40
C VAL A 4 40.06 -26.03 42.24
N LEU A 5 40.12 -25.12 41.25
CA LEU A 5 41.33 -24.58 40.59
C LEU A 5 42.09 -25.52 39.65
N LYS A 6 42.78 -25.09 38.58
CA LYS A 6 43.12 -23.78 38.00
C LYS A 6 43.91 -24.08 36.71
N THR A 7 43.96 -23.12 35.79
CA THR A 7 45.01 -22.92 34.78
C THR A 7 45.06 -23.99 33.67
N GLY A 8 44.88 -23.70 32.39
CA GLY A 8 45.21 -22.51 31.62
C GLY A 8 46.28 -22.89 30.60
N MET A 9 45.99 -22.80 29.31
CA MET A 9 46.97 -22.46 28.28
C MET A 9 46.21 -22.12 26.99
N ILE A 10 46.29 -20.84 26.62
CA ILE A 10 45.91 -20.34 25.29
C ILE A 10 46.98 -20.82 24.32
N LEU A 11 46.56 -21.42 23.20
CA LEU A 11 47.35 -21.43 21.98
C LEU A 11 46.42 -21.12 20.80
N LEU A 12 46.54 -19.87 20.34
CA LEU A 12 46.14 -19.47 19.00
C LEU A 12 47.08 -20.15 18.00
N ALA A 13 46.51 -20.86 17.03
CA ALA A 13 47.15 -21.08 15.74
C ALA A 13 46.08 -20.90 14.66
N ALA A 14 46.12 -19.75 14.01
CA ALA A 14 45.37 -19.50 12.79
C ALA A 14 45.99 -20.32 11.66
N ALA A 15 45.17 -21.10 10.96
CA ALA A 15 45.49 -21.65 9.66
C ALA A 15 44.32 -21.35 8.72
N ALA A 16 44.46 -20.29 7.95
CA ALA A 16 43.66 -20.08 6.76
C ALA A 16 44.15 -21.06 5.69
N LEU A 17 43.28 -21.93 5.21
CA LEU A 17 43.45 -22.62 3.93
C LEU A 17 42.11 -22.65 3.20
N LEU A 18 42.02 -21.80 2.18
CA LEU A 18 41.13 -21.93 1.05
C LEU A 18 41.26 -23.34 0.48
N SER A 19 40.17 -24.11 0.50
CA SER A 19 40.07 -25.39 -0.19
C SER A 19 38.78 -25.36 -1.00
N GLY A 20 38.94 -25.17 -2.30
CA GLY A 20 37.85 -25.37 -3.27
C GLY A 20 37.43 -26.85 -3.32
N CYS A 21 36.12 -27.01 -3.50
CA CYS A 21 35.41 -28.11 -4.17
C CYS A 21 36.03 -29.52 -4.10
N SER A 22 35.45 -30.36 -3.24
CA SER A 22 34.99 -31.70 -3.65
C SER A 22 34.15 -32.33 -2.54
N GLY A 23 32.93 -32.77 -2.89
CA GLY A 23 32.25 -33.85 -2.18
C GLY A 23 31.13 -33.45 -1.22
N LYS A 24 29.90 -33.48 -1.76
CA LYS A 24 28.73 -34.10 -1.12
C LYS A 24 28.33 -33.54 0.26
N SER A 25 27.55 -32.46 0.25
CA SER A 25 26.66 -32.12 1.36
C SER A 25 25.28 -31.73 0.84
N GLY A 26 24.27 -32.00 1.66
CA GLY A 26 22.86 -32.04 1.29
C GLY A 26 22.38 -30.82 0.53
N LYS A 27 21.52 -31.11 -0.44
CA LYS A 27 20.63 -30.15 -1.06
C LYS A 27 19.66 -29.69 0.03
N GLU A 28 20.06 -28.71 0.82
CA GLU A 28 19.09 -27.78 1.36
C GLU A 28 18.52 -27.09 0.14
N GLU A 29 17.27 -27.44 -0.19
CA GLU A 29 16.41 -26.57 -0.97
C GLU A 29 16.34 -25.26 -0.20
N ALA A 30 17.24 -24.34 -0.56
CA ALA A 30 16.99 -22.93 -0.38
C ALA A 30 15.73 -22.67 -1.21
N THR A 31 14.58 -22.74 -0.55
CA THR A 31 13.37 -22.08 -1.01
C THR A 31 13.81 -20.64 -1.20
N SER A 32 14.07 -20.27 -2.45
CA SER A 32 14.21 -18.89 -2.87
C SER A 32 12.89 -18.24 -2.51
N ALA A 33 12.81 -17.66 -1.31
CA ALA A 33 11.75 -16.72 -1.02
C ALA A 33 11.90 -15.63 -2.08
N GLU A 34 10.93 -15.55 -2.98
CA GLU A 34 10.85 -14.42 -3.89
C GLU A 34 10.88 -13.14 -3.03
N PRO A 35 11.59 -12.10 -3.46
CA PRO A 35 11.66 -10.87 -2.68
C PRO A 35 10.24 -10.36 -2.47
N ALA A 36 9.84 -10.19 -1.20
CA ALA A 36 8.55 -9.63 -0.85
C ALA A 36 8.32 -8.31 -1.61
N GLN A 37 7.13 -8.16 -2.19
CA GLN A 37 6.78 -6.96 -2.94
C GLN A 37 6.90 -5.72 -2.05
N VAL A 38 7.44 -4.64 -2.60
CA VAL A 38 7.63 -3.39 -1.87
C VAL A 38 6.29 -2.67 -1.74
N LEU A 39 5.86 -2.39 -0.51
CA LEU A 39 4.69 -1.58 -0.22
C LEU A 39 5.07 -0.09 -0.17
N TYR A 40 4.56 0.69 -1.13
CA TYR A 40 4.79 2.13 -1.18
C TYR A 40 3.69 2.92 -0.43
N PRO A 41 4.04 3.70 0.61
CA PRO A 41 3.09 4.49 1.38
C PRO A 41 2.54 5.68 0.59
N VAL A 42 1.30 6.03 0.88
CA VAL A 42 0.68 7.32 0.52
C VAL A 42 0.59 8.14 1.80
N ALA A 43 0.73 9.46 1.73
CA ALA A 43 0.41 10.31 2.88
C ALA A 43 -0.38 11.55 2.46
N ILE A 44 -1.31 11.95 3.32
CA ILE A 44 -2.13 13.17 3.18
C ILE A 44 -1.84 14.05 4.40
N ASP A 45 -1.36 15.27 4.19
CA ASP A 45 -0.90 16.17 5.26
C ASP A 45 0.11 15.51 6.22
N GLY A 46 0.98 14.66 5.68
CA GLY A 46 1.99 13.92 6.44
C GLY A 46 1.45 12.75 7.27
N LYS A 47 0.16 12.42 7.16
CA LYS A 47 -0.46 11.25 7.78
C LYS A 47 -0.43 10.09 6.80
N GLU A 48 0.27 9.03 7.18
CA GLU A 48 0.54 7.88 6.32
C GLU A 48 -0.68 6.94 6.20
N ILE A 49 -0.85 6.39 5.01
CA ILE A 49 -1.83 5.40 4.61
C ILE A 49 -1.07 4.28 3.88
N LEU A 50 -1.11 3.10 4.47
CA LEU A 50 -0.64 1.84 3.91
C LEU A 50 -1.85 1.03 3.44
N VAL A 51 -2.03 0.92 2.13
CA VAL A 51 -3.11 0.09 1.56
C VAL A 51 -2.87 -1.37 1.96
N GLY A 52 -3.94 -2.04 2.38
CA GLY A 52 -3.91 -3.39 2.92
C GLY A 52 -3.56 -3.49 4.40
N GLU A 53 -3.27 -2.38 5.08
CA GLU A 53 -2.96 -2.35 6.52
C GLU A 53 -3.73 -1.27 7.29
N THR A 54 -3.96 -0.11 6.68
CA THR A 54 -4.62 1.02 7.34
C THR A 54 -6.12 0.77 7.45
N THR A 55 -6.69 0.99 8.62
CA THR A 55 -8.13 0.88 8.86
C THR A 55 -8.84 2.22 8.72
N VAL A 56 -10.16 2.20 8.52
CA VAL A 56 -11.00 3.41 8.53
C VAL A 56 -10.84 4.18 9.84
N GLN A 57 -10.83 3.50 10.99
CA GLN A 57 -10.68 4.14 12.30
C GLN A 57 -9.34 4.88 12.40
N THR A 58 -8.27 4.32 11.83
CA THR A 58 -6.96 4.99 11.81
C THR A 58 -7.03 6.33 11.07
N LEU A 59 -7.74 6.40 9.94
CA LEU A 59 -7.95 7.65 9.20
C LEU A 59 -8.74 8.66 10.04
N LEU A 60 -9.81 8.21 10.70
CA LEU A 60 -10.66 9.06 11.54
C LEU A 60 -9.93 9.57 12.78
N ASP A 61 -9.14 8.73 13.45
CA ASP A 61 -8.30 9.09 14.60
C ASP A 61 -7.23 10.11 14.23
N GLN A 62 -6.72 10.03 13.00
CA GLN A 62 -5.84 11.04 12.43
C GLN A 62 -6.60 12.32 12.03
N GLY A 63 -7.93 12.36 12.15
CA GLY A 63 -8.77 13.52 11.81
C GLY A 63 -8.90 13.75 10.31
N MET A 64 -8.83 12.69 9.49
CA MET A 64 -9.17 12.78 8.07
C MET A 64 -10.69 12.80 7.88
N ASN A 65 -11.14 13.49 6.82
CA ASN A 65 -12.55 13.51 6.45
C ASN A 65 -12.85 12.35 5.49
N VAL A 66 -13.69 11.41 5.92
CA VAL A 66 -14.04 10.21 5.15
C VAL A 66 -15.55 10.16 4.96
N THR A 67 -15.98 10.02 3.71
CA THR A 67 -17.40 9.92 3.34
C THR A 67 -17.67 8.65 2.55
N VAL A 68 -18.92 8.21 2.54
CA VAL A 68 -19.42 7.17 1.64
C VAL A 68 -20.37 7.81 0.63
N SER A 69 -20.34 7.35 -0.62
CA SER A 69 -21.24 7.77 -1.68
C SER A 69 -21.88 6.54 -2.31
N GLU A 70 -23.21 6.48 -2.26
CA GLU A 70 -24.01 5.35 -2.72
C GLU A 70 -25.05 5.81 -3.74
N MET A 71 -25.36 4.94 -4.71
CA MET A 71 -26.45 5.18 -5.63
C MET A 71 -27.76 4.69 -5.01
N THR A 72 -28.70 5.59 -4.80
CA THR A 72 -30.04 5.26 -4.34
C THR A 72 -30.86 4.58 -5.45
N GLU A 73 -31.99 3.94 -5.08
CA GLU A 73 -32.88 3.27 -6.05
C GLU A 73 -33.37 4.21 -7.18
N ASP A 74 -33.51 5.51 -6.90
CA ASP A 74 -33.87 6.56 -7.86
C ASP A 74 -32.67 7.14 -8.63
N LYS A 75 -31.53 6.45 -8.58
CA LYS A 75 -30.27 6.78 -9.29
C LYS A 75 -29.69 8.13 -8.90
N GLN A 76 -29.98 8.61 -7.69
CA GLN A 76 -29.30 9.76 -7.11
C GLN A 76 -28.08 9.27 -6.34
N ILE A 77 -27.07 10.14 -6.21
CA ILE A 77 -25.93 9.84 -5.35
C ILE A 77 -26.22 10.48 -4.00
N ASN A 78 -26.31 9.65 -2.96
CA ASN A 78 -26.35 10.12 -1.59
C ASN A 78 -24.93 10.06 -1.00
N GLN A 79 -24.48 11.15 -0.40
CA GLN A 79 -23.16 11.24 0.23
C GLN A 79 -23.32 11.61 1.70
N TYR A 80 -22.62 10.88 2.56
CA TYR A 80 -22.68 11.07 4.01
C TYR A 80 -21.34 10.74 4.68
N GLU A 81 -21.12 11.27 5.89
CA GLU A 81 -19.94 10.94 6.70
C GLU A 81 -19.95 9.46 7.07
N ILE A 82 -18.78 8.80 7.00
CA ILE A 82 -18.69 7.38 7.32
C ILE A 82 -19.03 7.14 8.81
N ASP A 83 -19.90 6.17 9.09
CA ASP A 83 -20.21 5.75 10.46
C ASP A 83 -19.27 4.60 10.85
N PRO A 84 -18.28 4.82 11.76
CA PRO A 84 -17.33 3.78 12.13
C PRO A 84 -17.94 2.62 12.91
N GLU A 85 -19.14 2.78 13.47
CA GLU A 85 -19.80 1.74 14.26
C GLU A 85 -20.76 0.86 13.44
N ALA A 86 -20.97 1.20 12.15
CA ALA A 86 -21.78 0.37 11.26
C ALA A 86 -21.18 -1.05 11.15
N GLU A 87 -22.03 -2.08 11.20
CA GLU A 87 -21.60 -3.47 11.04
C GLU A 87 -21.49 -3.82 9.55
N LEU A 88 -20.37 -4.44 9.16
CA LEU A 88 -20.13 -4.92 7.81
C LEU A 88 -20.17 -6.44 7.76
N GLU A 89 -20.62 -6.96 6.62
CA GLU A 89 -20.63 -8.38 6.32
C GLU A 89 -19.21 -8.93 6.19
N PRO A 90 -18.97 -10.21 6.56
CA PRO A 90 -17.68 -10.86 6.37
C PRO A 90 -17.36 -11.11 4.88
N ASN A 91 -16.07 -11.20 4.55
CA ASN A 91 -15.54 -11.52 3.21
C ASN A 91 -16.11 -10.65 2.08
N ALA A 92 -16.33 -9.37 2.35
CA ALA A 92 -16.97 -8.45 1.43
C ALA A 92 -16.02 -7.32 1.01
N TYR A 93 -16.25 -6.79 -0.19
CA TYR A 93 -15.54 -5.67 -0.77
C TYR A 93 -16.49 -4.49 -0.96
N TYR A 94 -16.25 -3.39 -0.25
CA TYR A 94 -17.10 -2.20 -0.26
C TYR A 94 -16.46 -1.09 -1.08
N THR A 95 -17.23 -0.49 -1.97
CA THR A 95 -16.80 0.67 -2.79
C THR A 95 -17.57 1.93 -2.40
N GLY A 96 -17.23 3.07 -3.00
CA GLY A 96 -17.93 4.34 -2.76
C GLY A 96 -17.36 5.19 -1.61
N GLY A 97 -16.35 4.70 -0.89
CA GLY A 97 -15.64 5.50 0.10
C GLY A 97 -14.78 6.59 -0.54
N SER A 98 -14.59 7.71 0.17
CA SER A 98 -13.71 8.81 -0.27
C SER A 98 -13.01 9.47 0.91
N ILE A 99 -11.70 9.72 0.78
CA ILE A 99 -10.90 10.52 1.73
C ILE A 99 -10.70 11.91 1.12
N TRP A 100 -11.25 12.94 1.77
CA TRP A 100 -11.17 14.31 1.27
C TRP A 100 -9.89 15.02 1.74
N VAL A 101 -9.16 15.59 0.79
CA VAL A 101 -7.98 16.43 1.02
C VAL A 101 -8.39 17.91 1.03
N THR A 102 -9.17 18.31 0.03
CA THR A 102 -9.83 19.62 -0.12
C THR A 102 -11.25 19.39 -0.64
N ASP A 103 -12.02 20.46 -0.91
CA ASP A 103 -13.35 20.34 -1.50
C ASP A 103 -13.33 19.81 -2.96
N SER A 104 -12.16 19.79 -3.61
CA SER A 104 -11.97 19.41 -5.01
C SER A 104 -11.06 18.19 -5.21
N ILE A 105 -10.24 17.86 -4.21
CA ILE A 105 -9.31 16.71 -4.27
C ILE A 105 -9.67 15.71 -3.19
N PHE A 106 -9.89 14.48 -3.62
CA PHE A 106 -10.16 13.35 -2.75
C PHE A 106 -9.59 12.06 -3.36
N ALA A 107 -9.31 11.10 -2.50
CA ALA A 107 -8.98 9.74 -2.90
C ALA A 107 -10.26 8.90 -2.86
N HIS A 108 -10.58 8.18 -3.93
CA HIS A 108 -11.52 7.07 -3.86
C HIS A 108 -10.88 5.92 -3.08
N ILE A 109 -11.63 5.34 -2.16
CA ILE A 109 -11.19 4.18 -1.41
C ILE A 109 -12.20 3.04 -1.53
N SER A 110 -11.68 1.83 -1.49
CA SER A 110 -12.47 0.62 -1.26
C SER A 110 -12.01 -0.06 0.00
N LEU A 111 -12.93 -0.73 0.68
CA LEU A 111 -12.72 -1.38 1.96
C LEU A 111 -12.92 -2.87 1.81
N VAL A 112 -12.24 -3.65 2.64
CA VAL A 112 -12.43 -5.09 2.71
C VAL A 112 -12.64 -5.55 4.14
N THR A 113 -13.41 -6.63 4.27
CA THR A 113 -13.61 -7.36 5.51
C THR A 113 -13.08 -8.78 5.39
N ASP A 114 -12.53 -9.30 6.49
CA ASP A 114 -12.05 -10.69 6.58
C ASP A 114 -13.21 -11.67 6.90
N GLU A 115 -12.88 -12.89 7.33
CA GLU A 115 -13.82 -13.99 7.62
C GLU A 115 -14.96 -13.68 8.61
N LYS A 116 -14.86 -12.57 9.36
CA LYS A 116 -15.83 -12.18 10.40
C LYS A 116 -16.43 -10.83 10.08
N ALA A 117 -17.68 -10.67 10.47
CA ALA A 117 -18.29 -9.35 10.52
C ALA A 117 -17.45 -8.44 11.42
N VAL A 118 -17.21 -7.22 10.95
CA VAL A 118 -16.42 -6.20 11.63
C VAL A 118 -17.17 -4.89 11.61
N ARG A 119 -16.79 -3.97 12.49
CA ARG A 119 -17.28 -2.60 12.41
C ARG A 119 -16.60 -1.90 11.23
N MET A 120 -17.27 -0.93 10.63
CA MET A 120 -16.74 -0.10 9.53
C MET A 120 -15.38 0.51 9.90
N GLY A 121 -15.22 1.00 11.12
CA GLY A 121 -13.95 1.53 11.61
C GLY A 121 -12.80 0.50 11.57
N ASP A 122 -13.09 -0.79 11.72
CA ASP A 122 -12.10 -1.86 11.73
C ASP A 122 -11.81 -2.40 10.31
N ALA A 123 -12.57 -1.99 9.30
CA ALA A 123 -12.36 -2.37 7.91
C ALA A 123 -11.06 -1.78 7.36
N VAL A 124 -10.37 -2.55 6.52
CA VAL A 124 -9.06 -2.20 5.96
C VAL A 124 -9.24 -1.54 4.59
N ILE A 125 -8.45 -0.50 4.31
CA ILE A 125 -8.39 0.12 2.97
C ILE A 125 -7.75 -0.87 2.00
N ALA A 126 -8.54 -1.43 1.08
CA ALA A 126 -8.09 -2.39 0.08
C ALA A 126 -7.56 -1.73 -1.21
N ARG A 127 -8.17 -0.60 -1.59
CA ARG A 127 -7.77 0.21 -2.75
C ARG A 127 -7.80 1.67 -2.38
N LEU A 128 -6.87 2.43 -2.93
CA LEU A 128 -6.85 3.89 -2.91
C LEU A 128 -6.51 4.41 -4.31
N GLU A 129 -7.26 5.39 -4.78
CA GLU A 129 -7.09 6.00 -6.09
C GLU A 129 -7.28 7.51 -6.04
N PHE A 130 -6.37 8.26 -6.66
CA PHE A 130 -6.48 9.70 -6.85
C PHE A 130 -6.61 10.07 -8.32
N SER A 131 -7.50 11.01 -8.61
CA SER A 131 -7.42 11.86 -9.80
C SER A 131 -6.85 13.22 -9.39
N LEU A 132 -5.79 13.67 -10.06
CA LEU A 132 -5.03 14.89 -9.70
C LEU A 132 -5.21 16.03 -10.72
N VAL A 133 -5.88 15.77 -11.84
CA VAL A 133 -5.99 16.69 -13.00
C VAL A 133 -6.58 18.07 -12.63
N SER A 134 -7.47 18.13 -11.65
CA SER A 134 -8.11 19.39 -11.21
C SER A 134 -7.43 20.06 -10.01
N GLY A 135 -6.34 19.49 -9.49
CA GLY A 135 -5.70 19.98 -8.27
C GLY A 135 -4.75 21.14 -8.51
N GLU A 136 -4.80 22.16 -7.65
CA GLU A 136 -3.78 23.22 -7.65
C GLU A 136 -2.48 22.72 -7.02
N GLU A 137 -1.33 23.29 -7.43
CA GLU A 137 -0.01 22.87 -6.94
C GLU A 137 0.09 22.86 -5.40
N SER A 138 -0.51 23.85 -4.73
CA SER A 138 -0.52 23.92 -3.25
C SER A 138 -1.35 22.81 -2.60
N GLU A 139 -2.41 22.34 -3.25
CA GLU A 139 -3.22 21.23 -2.76
C GLU A 139 -2.51 19.90 -3.02
N LEU A 140 -1.93 19.74 -4.21
CA LEU A 140 -1.16 18.56 -4.60
C LEU A 140 0.08 18.34 -3.71
N LYS A 141 0.71 19.40 -3.19
CA LYS A 141 1.82 19.29 -2.21
C LYS A 141 1.43 18.62 -0.89
N ARG A 142 0.14 18.54 -0.58
CA ARG A 142 -0.37 17.88 0.64
C ARG A 142 -0.40 16.37 0.50
N ILE A 143 -0.32 15.85 -0.73
CA ILE A 143 -0.32 14.42 -1.03
C ILE A 143 1.10 14.01 -1.39
N THR A 144 1.61 12.97 -0.74
CA THR A 144 2.89 12.37 -1.10
C THR A 144 2.71 10.90 -1.46
N PHE A 145 3.44 10.45 -2.47
CA PHE A 145 3.59 9.03 -2.80
C PHE A 145 5.04 8.63 -2.58
N HIS A 146 5.25 7.64 -1.70
CA HIS A 146 6.57 7.23 -1.22
C HIS A 146 7.46 8.40 -0.78
N GLY A 147 6.89 9.34 -0.01
CA GLY A 147 7.60 10.49 0.54
C GLY A 147 7.86 11.64 -0.45
N VAL A 148 7.45 11.51 -1.72
CA VAL A 148 7.58 12.56 -2.72
C VAL A 148 6.23 13.23 -2.96
N PRO A 149 6.13 14.58 -2.90
CA PRO A 149 4.91 15.29 -3.27
C PRO A 149 4.46 14.94 -4.69
N VAL A 150 3.17 14.66 -4.88
CA VAL A 150 2.66 14.25 -6.20
C VAL A 150 2.78 15.37 -7.24
N SER A 151 2.78 16.63 -6.80
CA SER A 151 3.10 17.82 -7.63
C SER A 151 4.53 17.86 -8.16
N GLU A 152 5.43 17.05 -7.59
CA GLU A 152 6.81 16.92 -8.05
C GLU A 152 7.07 15.59 -8.76
N MET A 153 6.04 14.74 -8.92
CA MET A 153 6.17 13.41 -9.52
C MET A 153 6.04 13.51 -11.04
N SER A 154 7.14 13.89 -11.72
CA SER A 154 7.22 13.79 -13.17
C SER A 154 7.40 12.33 -13.61
N ARG A 155 7.11 12.07 -14.88
CA ARG A 155 7.37 10.78 -15.52
C ARG A 155 8.83 10.30 -15.40
N GLU A 156 9.79 11.23 -15.47
CA GLU A 156 11.22 10.95 -15.27
C GLU A 156 11.51 10.54 -13.82
N LYS A 157 11.04 11.32 -12.84
CA LYS A 157 11.23 11.04 -11.41
C LYS A 157 10.59 9.72 -11.00
N ALA A 158 9.40 9.41 -11.52
CA ALA A 158 8.76 8.12 -11.32
C ALA A 158 9.62 6.96 -11.86
N GLY A 159 10.29 7.14 -13.00
CA GLY A 159 11.21 6.14 -13.56
C GLY A 159 12.47 5.92 -12.74
N GLU A 160 12.96 6.93 -12.02
CA GLU A 160 14.08 6.79 -11.08
C GLU A 160 13.66 6.07 -9.80
N MET A 161 12.45 6.37 -9.31
CA MET A 161 11.94 5.85 -8.03
C MET A 161 11.35 4.45 -8.12
N PHE A 162 10.70 4.12 -9.24
CA PHE A 162 9.93 2.89 -9.44
C PHE A 162 10.42 2.17 -10.70
N PRO A 163 11.66 1.65 -10.70
CA PRO A 163 12.29 1.08 -11.90
C PRO A 163 11.64 -0.22 -12.39
N ASP A 164 10.81 -0.85 -11.56
CA ASP A 164 10.05 -2.06 -11.85
C ASP A 164 8.66 -1.80 -12.45
N PHE A 165 8.22 -0.54 -12.49
CA PHE A 165 6.97 -0.15 -13.15
C PHE A 165 7.18 -0.14 -14.66
N THR A 166 6.22 -0.68 -15.40
CA THR A 166 6.31 -0.84 -16.86
C THR A 166 5.09 -0.28 -17.55
N GLY A 167 5.26 0.21 -18.78
CA GLY A 167 4.18 0.84 -19.51
C GLY A 167 4.69 1.69 -20.66
N ASP A 168 3.84 2.59 -21.15
CA ASP A 168 4.20 3.54 -22.20
C ASP A 168 4.64 4.91 -21.63
N ASP A 169 4.55 5.96 -22.43
CA ASP A 169 4.92 7.31 -22.00
C ASP A 169 3.93 7.93 -21.00
N TYR A 170 2.70 7.41 -20.94
CA TYR A 170 1.59 8.02 -20.20
C TYR A 170 1.01 7.12 -19.12
N MET A 171 1.08 5.79 -19.27
CA MET A 171 0.46 4.85 -18.33
C MET A 171 1.43 3.77 -17.91
N TRP A 172 1.62 3.64 -16.60
CA TRP A 172 2.55 2.72 -15.95
C TRP A 172 1.82 1.81 -14.98
N LEU A 173 2.21 0.53 -14.98
CA LEU A 173 1.63 -0.54 -14.19
C LEU A 173 2.74 -1.36 -13.53
N GLN A 174 2.50 -1.78 -12.30
CA GLN A 174 3.26 -2.82 -11.63
C GLN A 174 2.25 -3.77 -10.97
N LYS A 175 2.35 -5.06 -11.29
CA LYS A 175 1.53 -6.12 -10.69
C LYS A 175 2.49 -7.10 -10.02
N GLY A 176 2.40 -7.21 -8.71
CA GLY A 176 3.08 -8.26 -7.94
C GLY A 176 2.10 -9.33 -7.49
N GLU A 177 2.51 -10.16 -6.54
CA GLU A 177 1.67 -11.23 -6.00
C GLU A 177 0.53 -10.69 -5.14
N ASP A 178 0.79 -9.61 -4.38
CA ASP A 178 -0.16 -9.09 -3.40
C ASP A 178 -0.71 -7.71 -3.80
N TYR A 179 0.04 -6.90 -4.55
CA TYR A 179 -0.33 -5.52 -4.85
C TYR A 179 -0.28 -5.20 -6.34
N GLU A 180 -1.19 -4.32 -6.75
CA GLU A 180 -1.19 -3.66 -8.05
C GLU A 180 -1.05 -2.15 -7.88
N TYR A 181 -0.17 -1.56 -8.68
CA TYR A 181 0.03 -0.12 -8.78
C TYR A 181 -0.25 0.34 -10.20
N PHE A 182 -0.86 1.52 -10.30
CA PHE A 182 -1.07 2.22 -11.56
C PHE A 182 -0.68 3.69 -11.42
N MET A 183 -0.08 4.23 -12.47
CA MET A 183 0.18 5.66 -12.63
C MET A 183 -0.22 6.11 -14.03
N SER A 184 -0.83 7.29 -14.10
CA SER A 184 -1.07 8.00 -15.35
C SER A 184 -0.36 9.35 -15.30
N PHE A 185 0.18 9.79 -16.44
CA PHE A 185 0.85 11.07 -16.60
C PHE A 185 0.11 11.92 -17.63
N ASP A 186 -0.01 13.23 -17.37
CA ASP A 186 -0.67 14.15 -18.29
C ASP A 186 0.13 14.27 -19.60
N PRO A 187 -0.49 14.11 -20.78
CA PRO A 187 0.23 14.16 -22.05
C PRO A 187 0.86 15.53 -22.40
N ALA A 188 0.41 16.61 -21.77
CA ALA A 188 0.88 17.97 -22.06
C ALA A 188 2.19 18.31 -21.34
N ASP A 189 2.36 17.86 -20.08
CA ASP A 189 3.51 18.22 -19.24
C ASP A 189 4.23 17.01 -18.60
N LEU A 190 3.71 15.79 -18.76
CA LEU A 190 4.25 14.54 -18.22
C LEU A 190 4.31 14.50 -16.69
N MET A 191 3.48 15.28 -16.01
CA MET A 191 3.28 15.21 -14.56
C MET A 191 2.24 14.16 -14.20
N LEU A 192 2.36 13.56 -13.00
CA LEU A 192 1.40 12.57 -12.51
C LEU A 192 -0.02 13.16 -12.48
N SER A 193 -0.93 12.56 -13.24
CA SER A 193 -2.32 12.99 -13.39
C SER A 193 -3.31 12.11 -12.63
N SER A 194 -2.97 10.84 -12.41
CA SER A 194 -3.67 9.94 -11.49
C SER A 194 -2.76 8.82 -11.03
N PHE A 195 -3.11 8.19 -9.91
CA PHE A 195 -2.48 6.94 -9.48
C PHE A 195 -3.42 6.13 -8.62
N SER A 196 -3.22 4.81 -8.62
CA SER A 196 -3.91 3.91 -7.69
C SER A 196 -2.97 2.84 -7.14
N LEU A 197 -3.32 2.37 -5.96
CA LEU A 197 -2.73 1.22 -5.30
C LEU A 197 -3.86 0.33 -4.79
N GLU A 198 -3.77 -0.95 -5.07
CA GLU A 198 -4.71 -1.97 -4.62
C GLU A 198 -3.93 -3.18 -4.08
N LYS A 199 -4.43 -3.75 -3.00
CA LYS A 199 -4.04 -5.10 -2.57
C LYS A 199 -5.05 -6.09 -3.12
N GLU A 200 -4.60 -7.17 -3.74
CA GLU A 200 -5.47 -8.23 -4.20
C GLU A 200 -6.04 -9.01 -3.00
N TYR A 201 -7.34 -9.27 -3.04
CA TYR A 201 -8.05 -10.08 -2.05
C TYR A 201 -8.85 -11.18 -2.74
N ASP A 202 -8.80 -12.38 -2.17
CA ASP A 202 -9.67 -13.49 -2.57
C ASP A 202 -11.03 -13.35 -1.85
N VAL A 203 -11.83 -12.41 -2.34
CA VAL A 203 -13.19 -12.14 -1.84
C VAL A 203 -14.24 -12.51 -2.88
N ASP A 204 -15.42 -12.89 -2.42
CA ASP A 204 -16.52 -13.27 -3.31
C ASP A 204 -17.13 -12.00 -3.92
N TRP A 205 -16.67 -11.65 -5.12
CA TRP A 205 -17.19 -10.53 -5.91
C TRP A 205 -18.66 -10.70 -6.34
N SER A 206 -19.28 -11.85 -6.07
CA SER A 206 -20.62 -12.21 -6.56
C SER A 206 -21.78 -11.94 -5.60
N SER A 207 -21.56 -11.26 -4.47
CA SER A 207 -22.67 -10.71 -3.70
C SER A 207 -23.24 -9.49 -4.42
N GLU A 208 -23.99 -9.74 -5.49
CA GLU A 208 -24.89 -8.76 -6.12
C GLU A 208 -25.87 -8.24 -5.05
N GLU A 209 -25.89 -6.91 -4.84
CA GLU A 209 -26.97 -6.20 -4.14
C GLU A 209 -28.31 -6.30 -4.89
#